data_AF-A0A497IZF1-F1
#
_entry.id   AF-A0A497IZF1-F1
#
_cell.length_a   1.000
_cell.length_b   1.000
_cell.length_c   1.000
_cell.angle_alpha   90.00
_cell.angle_beta   90.00
_cell.angle_gamma   90.00
#
_symmetry.space_group_name_H-M   'P 1'
#
loop_
_entity.id
_entity.type
_entity.pdbx_description
1 polymer ?
#
loop_
_entity_poly.entity_id
_entity_poly.type
_entity_poly.pdbx_seq_one_letter_code
_entity_poly.pdbx_strand_id
1 'polypeptide(L)'
;KAENTHVYNCIIANNFADGVKLWGDGSKIENCLIYGRGDGDAQTTPWSPIVISTEKKNARFEILSVTVDDFVRNNYLMHVQYDYPTTAVTLVVRNTIFCGRGPESPIFIAGSVKLTMEHNLFYMPNSAFVLVYGDETYDSSQIEQLGAGNIYGDPLFVSPAFGTQGDYHLQAGSPAIDAGTSNGVPDFDLDGGKRPVGSGYDIGAYEYGSTPGEVKPPLTTFPPSPSPTGGPSLSPTPTRGPTSEPQPSGKRSMLFGLVAAIVIIAILASVFLIKRGPTKQREISSVDERIRKLDEALREGRISEETYWELRRKYEKGKK
;
A
#
# COMPACT_ATOMS: atom_id res chain seq x y z
N LYS A 1 16.16 14.16 0.61
CA LYS A 1 15.26 13.41 1.53
C LYS A 1 16.13 12.47 2.36
N ALA A 2 15.76 12.14 3.60
CA ALA A 2 16.66 11.42 4.53
C ALA A 2 16.97 10.00 4.03
N GLU A 3 18.26 9.70 3.85
CA GLU A 3 18.78 8.36 3.51
C GLU A 3 19.07 7.55 4.78
N ASN A 4 19.16 6.23 4.66
CA ASN A 4 19.41 5.30 5.75
C ASN A 4 18.40 5.45 6.89
N THR A 5 17.13 5.76 6.56
CA THR A 5 16.06 5.86 7.55
C THR A 5 15.67 4.47 8.00
N HIS A 6 15.77 4.20 9.30
CA HIS A 6 15.35 2.93 9.89
C HIS A 6 14.13 3.17 10.79
N VAL A 7 12.96 2.75 10.32
CA VAL A 7 11.73 2.68 11.12
C VAL A 7 11.69 1.29 11.72
N TYR A 8 11.85 1.20 13.04
CA TYR A 8 12.23 -0.04 13.71
C TYR A 8 11.47 -0.26 14.99
N ASN A 9 10.96 -1.47 15.18
CA ASN A 9 10.42 -1.95 16.45
C ASN A 9 9.40 -1.00 17.08
N CYS A 10 8.44 -0.54 16.28
CA CYS A 10 7.47 0.45 16.70
C CYS A 10 6.08 0.22 16.11
N ILE A 11 5.09 0.82 16.76
CA ILE A 11 3.70 0.84 16.33
C ILE A 11 3.42 2.21 15.70
N ILE A 12 2.95 2.19 14.45
CA ILE A 12 2.50 3.36 13.68
C ILE A 12 0.98 3.24 13.53
N ALA A 13 0.25 3.83 14.47
CA ALA A 13 -1.20 3.66 14.59
C ALA A 13 -1.96 4.96 14.35
N ASN A 14 -3.15 4.86 13.77
CA ASN A 14 -4.18 5.91 13.80
C ASN A 14 -3.67 7.27 13.27
N ASN A 15 -2.88 7.24 12.21
CA ASN A 15 -2.46 8.46 11.54
C ASN A 15 -3.63 9.04 10.75
N PHE A 16 -3.91 10.33 10.89
CA PHE A 16 -4.84 11.03 10.01
C PHE A 16 -4.41 10.90 8.53
N ALA A 17 -3.10 10.93 8.28
CA ALA A 17 -2.50 10.85 6.95
C ALA A 17 -1.81 9.51 6.69
N ASP A 18 -0.75 9.52 5.87
CA ASP A 18 0.04 8.33 5.59
C ASP A 18 0.66 7.76 6.87
N GLY A 19 0.90 6.45 6.89
CA GLY A 19 1.61 5.81 8.00
C GLY A 19 3.11 6.10 7.93
N VAL A 20 3.80 5.49 6.96
CA VAL A 20 5.25 5.62 6.78
C VAL A 20 5.58 6.06 5.37
N LYS A 21 6.46 7.07 5.25
CA LYS A 21 7.04 7.50 3.97
C LYS A 21 8.54 7.26 3.96
N LEU A 22 9.01 6.45 3.02
CA LEU A 22 10.44 6.27 2.76
C LEU A 22 10.80 6.89 1.42
N TRP A 23 11.78 7.79 1.43
CA TRP A 23 12.15 8.51 0.22
C TRP A 23 13.65 8.61 -0.07
N GLY A 24 14.51 8.36 0.92
CA GLY A 24 15.94 8.26 0.72
C GLY A 24 16.39 6.82 0.62
N ASP A 25 17.47 6.60 -0.11
CA ASP A 25 18.12 5.30 -0.27
C ASP A 25 18.56 4.67 1.05
N GLY A 26 18.66 3.34 1.07
CA GLY A 26 19.07 2.55 2.25
C GLY A 26 18.04 2.55 3.37
N SER A 27 16.80 2.97 3.11
CA SER A 27 15.78 3.07 4.16
C SER A 27 14.97 1.79 4.31
N LYS A 28 14.60 1.43 5.53
CA LYS A 28 13.83 0.22 5.82
C LYS A 28 12.80 0.38 6.93
N ILE A 29 11.75 -0.45 6.86
CA ILE A 29 10.77 -0.69 7.91
C ILE A 29 11.01 -2.12 8.42
N GLU A 30 11.26 -2.27 9.71
CA GLU A 30 11.62 -3.56 10.30
C GLU A 30 10.93 -3.76 11.64
N ASN A 31 10.25 -4.90 11.80
CA ASN A 31 9.56 -5.28 13.03
C ASN A 31 8.53 -4.23 13.48
N CYS A 32 7.65 -3.80 12.58
CA CYS A 32 6.68 -2.73 12.86
C CYS A 32 5.25 -3.20 12.67
N LEU A 33 4.33 -2.60 13.43
CA LEU A 33 2.90 -2.68 13.20
C LEU A 33 2.42 -1.34 12.65
N ILE A 34 1.72 -1.34 11.52
CA ILE A 34 1.15 -0.16 10.87
C ILE A 34 -0.34 -0.37 10.71
N TYR A 35 -1.16 0.49 11.32
CA TYR A 35 -2.61 0.37 11.16
C TYR A 35 -3.38 1.68 11.38
N GLY A 36 -4.66 1.64 11.02
CA GLY A 36 -5.63 2.67 11.40
C GLY A 36 -5.51 3.99 10.65
N ARG A 37 -4.97 3.99 9.42
CA ARG A 37 -4.96 5.18 8.55
C ARG A 37 -6.34 5.83 8.50
N GLY A 38 -6.38 7.16 8.66
CA GLY A 38 -7.61 7.93 8.75
C GLY A 38 -8.08 8.19 10.18
N ASP A 39 -7.41 7.65 11.21
CA ASP A 39 -7.68 7.92 12.62
C ASP A 39 -9.16 7.76 13.01
N GLY A 40 -9.76 6.63 12.63
CA GLY A 40 -11.17 6.33 12.88
C GLY A 40 -12.16 7.02 11.93
N ASP A 41 -11.72 7.92 11.06
CA ASP A 41 -12.56 8.51 10.03
C ASP A 41 -12.72 7.54 8.83
N ALA A 42 -13.94 7.01 8.67
CA ALA A 42 -14.27 6.09 7.60
C ALA A 42 -14.35 6.74 6.20
N GLN A 43 -14.18 8.07 6.09
CA GLN A 43 -14.11 8.75 4.81
C GLN A 43 -12.92 8.26 3.97
N THR A 44 -13.14 8.18 2.66
CA THR A 44 -12.06 7.88 1.72
C THR A 44 -10.99 8.96 1.82
N THR A 45 -9.74 8.55 1.85
CA THR A 45 -8.60 9.45 2.03
C THR A 45 -7.49 9.12 1.02
N PRO A 46 -6.77 10.13 0.48
CA PRO A 46 -5.75 9.91 -0.57
C PRO A 46 -4.43 9.36 -0.02
N TRP A 47 -4.35 9.16 1.29
CA TRP A 47 -3.16 8.68 1.98
C TRP A 47 -3.03 7.16 1.92
N SER A 48 -1.84 6.64 2.13
CA SER A 48 -1.55 5.21 2.18
C SER A 48 -0.78 4.84 3.45
N PRO A 49 -1.00 3.63 4.01
CA PRO A 49 -0.20 3.15 5.13
C PRO A 49 1.31 3.18 4.85
N ILE A 50 1.74 2.81 3.63
CA ILE A 50 3.13 2.87 3.22
C ILE A 50 3.30 3.59 1.88
N VAL A 51 4.23 4.53 1.83
CA VAL A 51 4.64 5.25 0.61
C VAL A 51 6.15 5.13 0.43
N ILE A 52 6.57 4.60 -0.71
CA ILE A 52 7.98 4.59 -1.12
C ILE A 52 8.12 5.37 -2.42
N SER A 53 8.91 6.45 -2.44
CA SER A 53 9.04 7.30 -3.62
C SER A 53 10.36 8.09 -3.61
N THR A 54 11.18 7.91 -4.66
CA THR A 54 12.47 8.56 -4.81
C THR A 54 12.84 8.82 -6.27
N GLU A 55 13.60 9.89 -6.48
CA GLU A 55 14.23 10.24 -7.77
C GLU A 55 15.61 9.58 -7.93
N LYS A 56 16.16 9.02 -6.85
CA LYS A 56 17.49 8.41 -6.86
C LYS A 56 17.44 7.02 -7.48
N LYS A 57 18.04 6.87 -8.67
CA LYS A 57 18.21 5.58 -9.33
C LYS A 57 19.04 4.63 -8.45
N ASN A 58 18.70 3.35 -8.52
CA ASN A 58 19.31 2.24 -7.78
C ASN A 58 19.20 2.36 -6.25
N ALA A 59 18.32 3.23 -5.73
CA ALA A 59 18.03 3.25 -4.31
C ALA A 59 17.47 1.90 -3.85
N ARG A 60 17.74 1.52 -2.59
CA ARG A 60 17.27 0.28 -1.98
C ARG A 60 16.36 0.55 -0.79
N PHE A 61 15.27 -0.23 -0.72
CA PHE A 61 14.32 -0.21 0.38
C PHE A 61 14.00 -1.62 0.87
N GLU A 62 13.67 -1.75 2.15
CA GLU A 62 13.27 -3.03 2.75
C GLU A 62 12.06 -2.89 3.66
N ILE A 63 11.21 -3.92 3.67
CA ILE A 63 10.08 -4.10 4.58
C ILE A 63 10.19 -5.53 5.14
N LEU A 64 10.45 -5.65 6.44
CA LEU A 64 10.89 -6.91 7.06
C LEU A 64 10.10 -7.15 8.35
N SER A 65 9.38 -8.28 8.43
CA SER A 65 8.59 -8.63 9.63
C SER A 65 7.61 -7.52 10.04
N VAL A 66 6.84 -7.02 9.07
CA VAL A 66 5.89 -5.92 9.28
C VAL A 66 4.45 -6.44 9.20
N THR A 67 3.56 -5.91 10.02
CA THR A 67 2.11 -6.08 9.83
C THR A 67 1.51 -4.76 9.40
N VAL A 68 0.80 -4.75 8.28
CA VAL A 68 0.03 -3.60 7.78
C VAL A 68 -1.44 -3.98 7.74
N ASP A 69 -2.29 -3.22 8.42
CA ASP A 69 -3.75 -3.42 8.44
C ASP A 69 -4.49 -2.12 8.21
N ASP A 70 -5.47 -2.13 7.30
CA ASP A 70 -6.18 -0.91 6.94
C ASP A 70 -7.68 -1.12 6.72
N PHE A 71 -8.48 -0.23 7.29
CA PHE A 71 -9.94 -0.25 7.23
C PHE A 71 -10.49 0.73 6.20
N VAL A 72 -9.74 1.78 5.86
CA VAL A 72 -10.21 2.81 4.94
C VAL A 72 -10.13 2.30 3.51
N ARG A 73 -11.11 2.70 2.70
CA ARG A 73 -11.38 2.15 1.36
C ARG A 73 -10.76 3.01 0.25
N ASN A 74 -10.76 2.49 -0.97
CA ASN A 74 -10.56 3.24 -2.22
C ASN A 74 -9.22 3.97 -2.34
N ASN A 75 -8.16 3.39 -1.78
CA ASN A 75 -6.79 3.82 -2.04
C ASN A 75 -5.79 2.70 -1.73
N TYR A 76 -4.56 2.82 -2.25
CA TYR A 76 -3.55 1.78 -2.06
C TYR A 76 -3.17 1.57 -0.59
N LEU A 77 -3.05 0.30 -0.19
CA LEU A 77 -2.44 -0.10 1.09
C LEU A 77 -0.94 0.26 1.11
N MET A 78 -0.30 0.17 -0.05
CA MET A 78 1.07 0.60 -0.26
C MET A 78 1.24 1.05 -1.71
N HIS A 79 1.98 2.14 -1.94
CA HIS A 79 2.44 2.48 -3.29
C HIS A 79 3.94 2.76 -3.36
N VAL A 80 4.58 2.19 -4.38
CA VAL A 80 6.04 2.23 -4.58
C VAL A 80 6.34 2.82 -5.96
N GLN A 81 7.10 3.92 -5.97
CA GLN A 81 7.50 4.67 -7.16
C GLN A 81 6.31 5.17 -8.02
N TYR A 82 5.16 5.45 -7.40
CA TYR A 82 3.99 5.99 -8.11
C TYR A 82 4.30 7.31 -8.84
N ASP A 83 5.01 8.23 -8.19
CA ASP A 83 5.37 9.54 -8.77
C ASP A 83 6.53 9.46 -9.78
N TYR A 84 7.37 8.42 -9.67
CA TYR A 84 8.59 8.25 -10.48
C TYR A 84 8.67 6.83 -11.08
N PRO A 85 7.68 6.43 -11.91
CA PRO A 85 7.48 5.03 -12.30
C PRO A 85 8.60 4.46 -13.19
N THR A 86 9.46 5.32 -13.75
CA THR A 86 10.60 4.93 -14.59
C THR A 86 11.94 4.93 -13.84
N THR A 87 11.97 5.38 -12.58
CA THR A 87 13.19 5.41 -11.76
C THR A 87 13.37 4.05 -11.11
N ALA A 88 14.34 3.29 -11.61
CA ALA A 88 14.63 1.96 -11.09
C ALA A 88 15.17 2.01 -9.66
N VAL A 89 14.57 1.21 -8.77
CA VAL A 89 14.95 1.02 -7.37
C VAL A 89 14.88 -0.47 -7.02
N THR A 90 15.42 -0.87 -5.88
CA THR A 90 15.29 -2.23 -5.35
C THR A 90 14.37 -2.21 -4.14
N LEU A 91 13.41 -3.13 -4.09
CA LEU A 91 12.54 -3.34 -2.94
C LEU A 91 12.59 -4.80 -2.50
N VAL A 92 12.87 -5.03 -1.21
CA VAL A 92 12.78 -6.35 -0.58
C VAL A 92 11.64 -6.34 0.44
N VAL A 93 10.74 -7.31 0.33
CA VAL A 93 9.60 -7.48 1.25
C VAL A 93 9.57 -8.92 1.72
N ARG A 94 9.73 -9.12 3.05
CA ARG A 94 9.73 -10.45 3.68
C ARG A 94 8.95 -10.48 4.97
N ASN A 95 8.38 -11.64 5.29
CA ASN A 95 7.62 -11.89 6.50
C ASN A 95 6.60 -10.78 6.79
N THR A 96 5.96 -10.23 5.76
CA THR A 96 5.06 -9.07 5.91
C THR A 96 3.61 -9.50 5.73
N ILE A 97 2.74 -9.08 6.65
CA ILE A 97 1.29 -9.21 6.48
C ILE A 97 0.76 -7.92 5.84
N PHE A 98 0.06 -8.05 4.71
CA PHE A 98 -0.70 -6.98 4.09
C PHE A 98 -2.20 -7.29 4.17
N CYS A 99 -2.89 -6.61 5.08
CA CYS A 99 -4.32 -6.80 5.33
C CYS A 99 -5.11 -5.53 4.94
N GLY A 100 -5.83 -5.60 3.82
CA GLY A 100 -6.73 -4.53 3.36
C GLY A 100 -8.19 -4.94 3.58
N ARG A 101 -8.89 -4.28 4.50
CA ARG A 101 -10.28 -4.63 4.87
C ARG A 101 -11.31 -3.88 4.05
N GLY A 102 -10.98 -2.67 3.60
CA GLY A 102 -11.82 -1.88 2.70
C GLY A 102 -11.78 -2.38 1.25
N PRO A 103 -12.82 -2.14 0.43
CA PRO A 103 -12.70 -2.32 -1.01
C PRO A 103 -11.61 -1.43 -1.60
N GLU A 104 -11.06 -1.89 -2.73
CA GLU A 104 -10.08 -1.14 -3.52
C GLU A 104 -8.87 -0.68 -2.68
N SER A 105 -8.33 -1.60 -1.88
CA SER A 105 -7.10 -1.39 -1.08
C SER A 105 -5.89 -2.22 -1.55
N PRO A 106 -5.59 -2.27 -2.87
CA PRO A 106 -4.49 -3.07 -3.37
C PRO A 106 -3.12 -2.44 -3.06
N ILE A 107 -2.06 -3.14 -3.43
CA ILE A 107 -0.70 -2.60 -3.46
C ILE A 107 -0.37 -2.15 -4.89
N PHE A 108 0.33 -1.02 -5.03
CA PHE A 108 0.90 -0.58 -6.29
C PHE A 108 2.43 -0.60 -6.25
N ILE A 109 3.05 -1.20 -7.27
CA ILE A 109 4.49 -1.19 -7.46
C ILE A 109 4.79 -0.84 -8.92
N ALA A 110 5.57 0.21 -9.17
CA ALA A 110 5.96 0.54 -10.53
C ALA A 110 6.84 -0.57 -11.16
N GLY A 111 6.71 -0.80 -12.46
CA GLY A 111 7.44 -1.87 -13.17
C GLY A 111 8.96 -1.67 -13.24
N SER A 112 9.47 -0.47 -12.90
CA SER A 112 10.91 -0.22 -12.80
C SER A 112 11.54 -0.73 -11.49
N VAL A 113 10.72 -1.13 -10.52
CA VAL A 113 11.18 -1.67 -9.23
C VAL A 113 11.73 -3.08 -9.45
N LYS A 114 12.96 -3.34 -8.98
CA LYS A 114 13.53 -4.67 -8.86
C LYS A 114 12.99 -5.28 -7.57
N LEU A 115 12.05 -6.21 -7.68
CA LEU A 115 11.26 -6.70 -6.56
C LEU A 115 11.77 -8.05 -6.04
N THR A 116 11.89 -8.17 -4.72
CA THR A 116 11.92 -9.44 -4.00
C THR A 116 10.77 -9.43 -3.01
N MET A 117 9.84 -10.36 -3.16
CA MET A 117 8.61 -10.42 -2.37
C MET A 117 8.37 -11.88 -1.99
N GLU A 118 8.82 -12.27 -0.80
CA GLU A 118 8.87 -13.67 -0.36
C GLU A 118 8.29 -13.83 1.04
N HIS A 119 7.65 -14.96 1.34
CA HIS A 119 7.12 -15.28 2.67
C HIS A 119 6.21 -14.18 3.24
N ASN A 120 5.32 -13.62 2.42
CA ASN A 120 4.35 -12.61 2.84
C ASN A 120 2.94 -13.19 2.88
N LEU A 121 2.09 -12.64 3.75
CA LEU A 121 0.68 -12.99 3.84
C LEU A 121 -0.16 -11.84 3.30
N PHE A 122 -1.04 -12.13 2.34
CA PHE A 122 -1.98 -11.16 1.78
C PHE A 122 -3.41 -11.50 2.21
N TYR A 123 -4.15 -10.48 2.61
CA TYR A 123 -5.58 -10.61 2.88
C TYR A 123 -6.33 -9.35 2.48
N MET A 124 -7.00 -9.40 1.34
CA MET A 124 -7.73 -8.25 0.77
C MET A 124 -9.08 -8.72 0.23
N PRO A 125 -9.96 -9.30 1.08
CA PRO A 125 -11.15 -10.03 0.63
C PRO A 125 -12.16 -9.15 -0.13
N ASN A 126 -12.09 -7.83 0.05
CA ASN A 126 -13.00 -6.87 -0.58
C ASN A 126 -12.35 -6.13 -1.77
N SER A 127 -11.09 -6.41 -2.09
CA SER A 127 -10.40 -5.83 -3.25
C SER A 127 -10.49 -6.78 -4.45
N ALA A 128 -10.71 -6.24 -5.65
CA ALA A 128 -10.80 -7.06 -6.87
C ALA A 128 -9.47 -7.73 -7.24
N PHE A 129 -8.35 -7.17 -6.76
CA PHE A 129 -7.00 -7.68 -6.93
C PHE A 129 -6.16 -7.32 -5.70
N VAL A 130 -5.07 -8.05 -5.48
CA VAL A 130 -4.15 -7.85 -4.35
C VAL A 130 -3.11 -6.78 -4.69
N LEU A 131 -2.55 -6.84 -5.89
CA LEU A 131 -1.40 -6.01 -6.25
C LEU A 131 -1.32 -5.74 -7.75
N VAL A 132 -0.83 -4.56 -8.11
CA VAL A 132 -0.36 -4.21 -9.46
C VAL A 132 1.15 -4.05 -9.42
N TYR A 133 1.84 -4.73 -10.33
CA TYR A 133 3.28 -4.59 -10.52
C TYR A 133 3.61 -4.33 -11.99
N GLY A 134 4.03 -3.10 -12.30
CA GLY A 134 4.15 -2.65 -13.67
C GLY A 134 2.79 -2.66 -14.37
N ASP A 135 2.70 -3.40 -15.46
CA ASP A 135 1.47 -3.57 -16.25
C ASP A 135 0.66 -4.81 -15.84
N GLU A 136 1.17 -5.61 -14.90
CA GLU A 136 0.56 -6.87 -14.45
C GLU A 136 -0.30 -6.65 -13.20
N THR A 137 -1.43 -7.35 -13.13
CA THR A 137 -2.34 -7.36 -11.98
C THR A 137 -2.40 -8.78 -11.41
N TYR A 138 -2.29 -8.90 -10.09
CA TYR A 138 -2.27 -10.15 -9.35
C TYR A 138 -3.48 -10.23 -8.43
N ASP A 139 -4.29 -11.26 -8.61
CA ASP A 139 -5.32 -11.64 -7.65
C ASP A 139 -4.78 -12.62 -6.59
N SER A 140 -5.65 -13.03 -5.66
CA SER A 140 -5.30 -13.91 -4.55
C SER A 140 -4.75 -15.27 -4.99
N SER A 141 -5.14 -15.78 -6.16
CA SER A 141 -4.69 -17.06 -6.69
C SER A 141 -3.29 -16.99 -7.34
N GLN A 142 -2.78 -15.78 -7.57
CA GLN A 142 -1.53 -15.54 -8.30
C GLN A 142 -0.39 -15.05 -7.41
N ILE A 143 -0.63 -14.80 -6.12
CA ILE A 143 0.37 -14.23 -5.21
C ILE A 143 1.65 -15.08 -5.06
N GLU A 144 1.55 -16.40 -5.23
CA GLU A 144 2.71 -17.30 -5.21
C GLU A 144 3.67 -17.03 -6.39
N GLN A 145 3.18 -16.42 -7.47
CA GLN A 145 3.98 -16.05 -8.64
C GLN A 145 4.90 -14.84 -8.38
N LEU A 146 4.63 -14.06 -7.32
CA LEU A 146 5.46 -12.91 -6.93
C LEU A 146 6.76 -13.33 -6.22
N GLY A 147 6.78 -14.54 -5.66
CA GLY A 147 7.95 -15.09 -4.97
C GLY A 147 7.58 -16.20 -3.99
N ALA A 148 8.61 -16.96 -3.59
CA ALA A 148 8.43 -18.16 -2.77
C ALA A 148 7.85 -17.84 -1.39
N GLY A 149 6.98 -18.73 -0.88
CA GLY A 149 6.40 -18.63 0.46
C GLY A 149 5.31 -17.57 0.61
N ASN A 150 5.00 -16.79 -0.43
CA ASN A 150 3.84 -15.91 -0.36
C ASN A 150 2.56 -16.73 -0.27
N ILE A 151 1.65 -16.33 0.61
CA ILE A 151 0.38 -17.01 0.86
C ILE A 151 -0.77 -15.99 0.95
N TYR A 152 -2.00 -16.46 0.71
CA TYR A 152 -3.22 -15.67 0.86
C TYR A 152 -4.12 -16.30 1.92
N GLY A 153 -4.59 -15.49 2.87
CA GLY A 153 -5.48 -15.99 3.92
C GLY A 153 -5.69 -14.98 5.03
N ASP A 154 -6.77 -15.15 5.81
CA ASP A 154 -7.05 -14.29 6.95
C ASP A 154 -5.94 -14.46 8.00
N PRO A 155 -5.25 -13.39 8.44
CA PRO A 155 -4.22 -13.48 9.47
C PRO A 155 -4.76 -13.87 10.85
N LEU A 156 -6.08 -13.86 11.08
CA LEU A 156 -6.72 -14.23 12.35
C LEU A 156 -6.17 -13.43 13.55
N PHE A 157 -6.11 -12.10 13.43
CA PHE A 157 -5.72 -11.22 14.53
C PHE A 157 -6.70 -11.32 15.71
N VAL A 158 -6.22 -11.16 16.95
CA VAL A 158 -7.04 -11.20 18.17
C VAL A 158 -8.13 -10.11 18.17
N SER A 159 -7.75 -8.85 17.94
CA SER A 159 -8.67 -7.71 17.96
C SER A 159 -8.14 -6.53 17.12
N PRO A 160 -8.22 -6.60 15.78
CA PRO A 160 -7.80 -5.48 14.92
C PRO A 160 -8.73 -4.27 15.12
N ALA A 161 -8.18 -3.06 14.99
CA ALA A 161 -8.89 -1.84 15.37
C ALA A 161 -8.72 -0.68 14.38
N PHE A 162 -9.64 0.29 14.45
CA PHE A 162 -9.59 1.51 13.66
C PHE A 162 -10.00 2.73 14.50
N GLY A 163 -9.10 3.71 14.66
CA GLY A 163 -9.30 4.87 15.54
C GLY A 163 -9.10 4.57 17.03
N THR A 164 -8.72 3.35 17.38
CA THR A 164 -8.45 2.89 18.75
C THR A 164 -7.22 1.98 18.77
N GLN A 165 -6.83 1.50 19.95
CA GLN A 165 -5.77 0.50 20.07
C GLN A 165 -6.27 -0.86 19.60
N GLY A 166 -5.48 -1.56 18.78
CA GLY A 166 -5.76 -2.92 18.32
C GLY A 166 -4.76 -3.94 18.86
N ASP A 167 -5.19 -5.19 18.94
CA ASP A 167 -4.38 -6.37 19.23
C ASP A 167 -4.20 -7.20 17.96
N TYR A 168 -2.98 -7.21 17.45
CA TYR A 168 -2.58 -7.82 16.20
C TYR A 168 -1.78 -9.11 16.38
N HIS A 169 -1.76 -9.66 17.61
CA HIS A 169 -1.26 -11.01 17.82
C HIS A 169 -2.09 -12.01 17.00
N LEU A 170 -1.42 -13.06 16.54
CA LEU A 170 -2.06 -14.13 15.77
C LEU A 170 -2.87 -15.04 16.71
N GLN A 171 -4.00 -15.54 16.23
CA GLN A 171 -4.74 -16.61 16.89
C GLN A 171 -4.30 -17.98 16.36
N ALA A 172 -4.58 -19.03 17.14
CA ALA A 172 -4.36 -20.40 16.73
C ALA A 172 -5.05 -20.69 15.37
N GLY A 173 -4.31 -21.33 14.46
CA GLY A 173 -4.78 -21.65 13.11
C GLY A 173 -4.58 -20.54 12.08
N SER A 174 -3.92 -19.42 12.45
CA SER A 174 -3.52 -18.41 11.49
C SER A 174 -2.58 -19.01 10.43
N PRO A 175 -2.76 -18.70 9.14
CA PRO A 175 -1.87 -19.14 8.08
C PRO A 175 -0.49 -18.48 8.16
N ALA A 176 -0.33 -17.41 8.95
CA ALA A 176 0.96 -16.76 9.18
C ALA A 176 1.89 -17.58 10.09
N ILE A 177 1.36 -18.52 10.88
CA ILE A 177 2.13 -19.30 11.85
C ILE A 177 3.05 -20.27 11.14
N ASP A 178 4.33 -20.32 11.54
CA ASP A 178 5.39 -21.17 11.01
C ASP A 178 5.63 -21.02 9.48
N ALA A 179 5.12 -19.97 8.85
CA ALA A 179 5.12 -19.78 7.38
C ALA A 179 6.18 -18.77 6.88
N GLY A 180 6.92 -18.15 7.78
CA GLY A 180 7.94 -17.15 7.50
C GLY A 180 9.32 -17.74 7.17
N THR A 181 10.25 -16.85 6.80
CA THR A 181 11.67 -17.18 6.61
C THR A 181 12.54 -16.51 7.67
N SER A 182 13.71 -17.08 8.00
CA SER A 182 14.73 -16.43 8.82
C SER A 182 15.65 -15.48 8.03
N ASN A 183 15.49 -15.41 6.70
CA ASN A 183 16.42 -14.70 5.84
C ASN A 183 16.29 -13.17 5.95
N GLY A 184 17.25 -12.55 6.65
CA GLY A 184 17.35 -11.09 6.74
C GLY A 184 16.23 -10.44 7.52
N VAL A 185 15.57 -11.18 8.42
CA VAL A 185 14.54 -10.68 9.34
C VAL A 185 15.05 -10.72 10.79
N PRO A 186 14.47 -9.94 11.71
CA PRO A 186 14.84 -9.96 13.13
C PRO A 186 14.60 -11.31 13.80
N ASP A 187 15.44 -11.65 14.78
CA ASP A 187 15.35 -12.84 15.63
C ASP A 187 14.44 -12.66 16.86
N PHE A 188 13.67 -11.58 16.90
CA PHE A 188 12.64 -11.31 17.89
C PHE A 188 11.45 -10.58 17.24
N ASP A 189 10.28 -10.65 17.87
CA ASP A 189 9.05 -10.00 17.44
C ASP A 189 8.88 -8.60 18.06
N LEU A 190 7.79 -7.90 17.73
CA LEU A 190 7.56 -6.52 18.16
C LEU A 190 7.43 -6.37 19.69
N ASP A 191 7.01 -7.43 20.38
CA ASP A 191 6.90 -7.48 21.84
C ASP A 191 8.21 -7.96 22.50
N GLY A 192 9.25 -8.24 21.70
CA GLY A 192 10.53 -8.76 22.16
C GLY A 192 10.49 -10.26 22.48
N GLY A 193 9.50 -11.02 22.00
CA GLY A 193 9.53 -12.47 22.04
C GLY A 193 10.54 -13.02 21.03
N LYS A 194 11.19 -14.15 21.32
CA LYS A 194 12.15 -14.76 20.38
C LYS A 194 11.46 -15.24 19.10
N ARG A 195 12.24 -15.29 18.01
CA ARG A 195 11.89 -16.02 16.79
C ARG A 195 12.96 -17.09 16.47
N PRO A 196 12.57 -18.29 15.99
CA PRO A 196 11.21 -18.78 15.88
C PRO A 196 10.68 -19.37 17.20
N VAL A 197 9.37 -19.43 17.36
CA VAL A 197 8.68 -20.31 18.30
C VAL A 197 7.83 -21.31 17.49
N GLY A 198 8.17 -22.60 17.60
CA GLY A 198 7.53 -23.63 16.80
C GLY A 198 8.47 -24.19 15.74
N SER A 199 7.94 -24.43 14.54
CA SER A 199 8.64 -25.07 13.42
C SER A 199 9.30 -24.06 12.47
N GLY A 200 8.86 -22.80 12.50
CA GLY A 200 9.32 -21.74 11.60
C GLY A 200 9.11 -20.35 12.21
N TYR A 201 9.57 -19.32 11.51
CA TYR A 201 9.24 -17.94 11.87
C TYR A 201 7.79 -17.69 11.49
N ASP A 202 7.11 -16.80 12.21
CA ASP A 202 5.81 -16.32 11.76
C ASP A 202 5.96 -15.16 10.77
N ILE A 203 4.98 -15.05 9.87
CA ILE A 203 4.83 -13.88 9.00
C ILE A 203 4.19 -12.76 9.83
N GLY A 204 4.77 -11.56 9.80
CA GLY A 204 4.23 -10.35 10.42
C GLY A 204 5.09 -9.81 11.56
N ALA A 205 4.49 -8.88 12.32
CA ALA A 205 5.14 -8.19 13.43
C ALA A 205 5.24 -9.03 14.73
N TYR A 206 4.39 -10.05 14.88
CA TYR A 206 4.26 -10.85 16.11
C TYR A 206 4.58 -12.32 15.85
N GLU A 207 5.15 -13.00 16.85
CA GLU A 207 5.38 -14.45 16.83
C GLU A 207 4.38 -15.13 17.77
N TYR A 208 3.64 -16.11 17.25
CA TYR A 208 2.64 -16.84 18.00
C TYR A 208 3.28 -17.71 19.09
N GLY A 209 2.78 -17.56 20.32
CA GLY A 209 3.27 -18.33 21.46
C GLY A 209 4.64 -17.88 21.99
N SER A 210 5.19 -16.77 21.48
CA SER A 210 6.39 -16.16 22.06
C SER A 210 6.11 -15.59 23.45
N THR A 211 7.16 -15.43 24.25
CA THR A 211 7.09 -14.76 25.56
C THR A 211 7.55 -13.30 25.40
N PRO A 212 6.67 -12.31 25.61
CA PRO A 212 7.04 -10.90 25.51
C PRO A 212 8.26 -10.53 26.37
N GLY A 213 9.17 -9.76 25.79
CA GLY A 213 10.39 -9.28 26.46
C GLY A 213 11.47 -10.32 26.72
N GLU A 214 11.37 -11.54 26.17
CA GLU A 214 12.42 -12.58 26.27
C GLU A 214 13.75 -12.10 25.66
N VAL A 215 13.67 -11.37 24.56
CA VAL A 215 14.79 -10.73 23.86
C VAL A 215 14.63 -9.22 23.99
N LYS A 216 15.68 -8.55 24.49
CA LYS A 216 15.72 -7.09 24.51
C LYS A 216 16.13 -6.58 23.13
N PRO A 217 15.27 -5.83 22.41
CA PRO A 217 15.65 -5.26 21.13
C PRO A 217 16.89 -4.39 21.31
N PRO A 218 17.86 -4.42 20.36
CA PRO A 218 19.00 -3.52 20.41
C PRO A 218 18.50 -2.08 20.51
N LEU A 219 19.08 -1.34 21.47
CA LEU A 219 18.86 0.10 21.57
C LEU A 219 19.30 0.72 20.25
N THR A 220 18.43 1.51 19.63
CA THR A 220 18.80 2.35 18.50
C THR A 220 19.79 3.39 19.01
N THR A 221 21.09 3.11 18.91
CA THR A 221 22.12 4.11 19.14
C THR A 221 22.11 5.05 17.95
N PHE A 222 21.18 5.99 17.93
CA PHE A 222 21.30 7.13 17.04
C PHE A 222 22.59 7.86 17.43
N PRO A 223 23.48 8.21 16.48
CA PRO A 223 24.46 9.24 16.78
C PRO A 223 23.69 10.46 17.28
N PRO A 224 24.14 11.13 18.36
CA PRO A 224 23.44 12.30 18.86
C PRO A 224 23.22 13.27 17.69
N SER A 225 21.99 13.72 17.52
CA SER A 225 21.67 14.77 16.56
C SER A 225 22.67 15.91 16.77
N PRO A 226 23.32 16.45 15.72
CA PRO A 226 24.22 17.59 15.89
C PRO A 226 23.46 18.67 16.67
N SER A 227 24.07 19.19 17.74
CA SER A 227 23.47 20.26 18.53
C SER A 227 22.98 21.35 17.58
N PRO A 228 21.77 21.91 17.78
CA PRO A 228 21.26 22.95 16.90
C PRO A 228 22.28 24.07 16.84
N THR A 229 22.97 24.20 15.70
CA THR A 229 23.86 25.32 15.44
C THR A 229 22.97 26.54 15.47
N GLY A 230 23.19 27.42 16.46
CA GLY A 230 22.31 28.55 16.74
C GLY A 230 21.95 29.34 15.49
N GLY A 231 20.75 29.08 14.96
CA GLY A 231 20.11 29.98 14.02
C GLY A 231 19.74 31.27 14.76
N PRO A 232 19.66 32.42 14.06
CA PRO A 232 19.37 33.68 14.71
C PRO A 232 18.03 33.61 15.44
N SER A 233 18.07 33.91 16.73
CA SER A 233 16.90 34.09 17.59
C SER A 233 16.01 35.18 17.00
N LEU A 234 14.87 34.81 16.41
CA LEU A 234 13.85 35.79 16.04
C LEU A 234 13.13 36.21 17.33
N SER A 235 13.32 37.48 17.71
CA SER A 235 12.59 38.12 18.80
C SER A 235 11.07 38.03 18.56
N PRO A 236 10.25 37.88 19.62
CA PRO A 236 8.81 37.82 19.48
C PRO A 236 8.26 39.18 19.04
N THR A 237 7.68 39.23 17.83
CA THR A 237 6.90 40.37 17.33
C THR A 237 5.51 40.37 17.99
N PRO A 238 4.92 41.53 18.33
CA PRO A 238 3.66 41.59 19.08
C PRO A 238 2.50 40.94 18.34
N THR A 239 1.69 40.19 19.09
CA THR A 239 0.44 39.55 18.65
C THR A 239 -0.55 40.57 18.10
N ARG A 240 -0.86 40.48 16.81
CA ARG A 240 -2.03 41.15 16.22
C ARG A 240 -3.21 40.17 16.28
N GLY A 241 -4.34 40.62 16.82
CA GLY A 241 -5.57 39.83 16.99
C GLY A 241 -6.15 39.28 15.67
N PRO A 242 -7.17 38.40 15.76
CA PRO A 242 -7.65 37.64 14.62
C PRO A 242 -8.21 38.57 13.54
N THR A 243 -7.47 38.69 12.45
CA THR A 243 -7.96 39.32 11.22
C THR A 243 -8.43 38.17 10.33
N SER A 244 -9.73 38.15 10.03
CA SER A 244 -10.33 37.19 9.10
C SER A 244 -9.61 37.23 7.75
N GLU A 245 -8.95 36.13 7.40
CA GLU A 245 -8.35 35.94 6.08
C GLU A 245 -9.47 35.57 5.08
N PRO A 246 -9.58 36.24 3.92
CA PRO A 246 -10.61 35.93 2.95
C PRO A 246 -10.30 34.58 2.29
N GLN A 247 -11.30 33.69 2.30
CA GLN A 247 -11.32 32.46 1.50
C GLN A 247 -11.03 32.77 0.03
N PRO A 248 -10.10 32.05 -0.64
CA PRO A 248 -9.93 32.17 -2.07
C PRO A 248 -11.17 31.61 -2.78
N SER A 249 -12.02 32.51 -3.26
CA SER A 249 -13.05 32.23 -4.24
C SER A 249 -12.38 31.94 -5.58
N GLY A 250 -12.29 30.67 -5.93
CA GLY A 250 -11.75 30.24 -7.21
C GLY A 250 -12.19 28.82 -7.50
N LYS A 251 -13.20 28.67 -8.37
CA LYS A 251 -13.56 27.41 -9.00
C LYS A 251 -12.27 26.76 -9.53
N ARG A 252 -11.79 25.70 -8.88
CA ARG A 252 -10.71 24.86 -9.42
C ARG A 252 -11.25 23.44 -9.61
N SER A 253 -11.51 23.20 -10.89
CA SER A 253 -11.67 21.94 -11.61
C SER A 253 -11.33 20.67 -10.82
N MET A 254 -12.31 19.79 -10.69
CA MET A 254 -12.11 18.35 -10.50
C MET A 254 -11.15 17.83 -11.57
N LEU A 255 -9.93 17.47 -11.19
CA LEU A 255 -9.00 16.72 -12.08
C LEU A 255 -8.21 15.63 -11.34
N PHE A 256 -8.62 15.25 -10.12
CA PHE A 256 -7.95 14.19 -9.37
C PHE A 256 -8.61 12.81 -9.54
N GLY A 257 -9.81 12.73 -10.12
CA GLY A 257 -10.49 11.47 -10.46
C GLY A 257 -10.09 10.85 -11.80
N LEU A 258 -9.29 11.54 -12.63
CA LEU A 258 -9.00 11.08 -13.99
C LEU A 258 -7.85 10.04 -14.05
N VAL A 259 -6.94 10.02 -13.07
CA VAL A 259 -5.77 9.12 -13.10
C VAL A 259 -6.15 7.68 -12.76
N ALA A 260 -7.09 7.47 -11.82
CA ALA A 260 -7.68 6.16 -11.55
C ALA A 260 -8.40 5.59 -12.79
N ALA A 261 -9.05 6.45 -13.59
CA ALA A 261 -9.70 6.07 -14.84
C ALA A 261 -8.70 5.73 -15.97
N ILE A 262 -7.48 6.28 -15.96
CA ILE A 262 -6.45 5.99 -16.98
C ILE A 262 -5.88 4.56 -16.80
N VAL A 263 -5.82 4.04 -15.58
CA VAL A 263 -5.39 2.65 -15.33
C VAL A 263 -6.44 1.64 -15.85
N ILE A 264 -7.73 1.98 -15.78
CA ILE A 264 -8.81 1.17 -16.39
C ILE A 264 -8.68 1.09 -17.92
N ILE A 265 -8.14 2.13 -18.58
CA ILE A 265 -7.95 2.16 -20.04
C ILE A 265 -6.86 1.19 -20.50
N ALA A 266 -5.82 0.95 -19.70
CA ALA A 266 -4.75 0.02 -20.03
C ALA A 266 -5.22 -1.45 -20.02
N ILE A 267 -6.12 -1.80 -19.10
CA ILE A 267 -6.60 -3.17 -18.87
C ILE A 267 -7.48 -3.71 -20.02
N LEU A 268 -8.12 -2.84 -20.82
CA LEU A 268 -8.91 -3.29 -21.98
C LEU A 268 -8.13 -3.34 -23.30
N ALA A 269 -6.90 -2.80 -23.35
CA ALA A 269 -6.10 -2.72 -24.58
C ALA A 269 -5.03 -3.81 -24.70
N SER A 270 -4.60 -4.44 -23.60
CA SER A 270 -3.52 -5.45 -23.60
C SER A 270 -3.97 -6.90 -23.85
N VAL A 271 -5.27 -7.19 -23.96
CA VAL A 271 -5.78 -8.55 -24.23
C VAL A 271 -5.84 -8.91 -25.73
N PHE A 272 -5.44 -8.04 -26.67
CA PHE A 272 -5.37 -8.49 -28.08
C PHE A 272 -4.25 -7.86 -28.90
N LEU A 273 -3.08 -8.47 -28.82
CA LEU A 273 -2.03 -8.28 -29.83
C LEU A 273 -1.36 -9.60 -30.20
N ILE A 274 -2.10 -10.47 -30.90
CA ILE A 274 -1.49 -11.39 -31.88
C ILE A 274 -2.26 -11.37 -33.20
N LYS A 275 -1.46 -11.09 -34.26
CA LYS A 275 -1.65 -11.24 -35.72
C LYS A 275 -2.44 -10.18 -36.51
N ARG A 276 -1.70 -9.58 -37.45
CA ARG A 276 -2.07 -8.57 -38.47
C ARG A 276 -3.16 -9.05 -39.45
N GLY A 277 -4.16 -8.21 -39.75
CA GLY A 277 -5.23 -8.38 -40.76
C GLY A 277 -6.35 -7.31 -40.65
N PRO A 278 -7.16 -7.02 -41.70
CA PRO A 278 -7.64 -5.66 -42.08
C PRO A 278 -8.77 -5.06 -41.21
N THR A 279 -8.83 -3.72 -41.20
CA THR A 279 -9.09 -2.92 -39.99
C THR A 279 -10.47 -2.26 -39.81
N LYS A 280 -11.41 -2.32 -40.76
CA LYS A 280 -12.58 -1.41 -40.69
C LYS A 280 -13.89 -2.01 -40.15
N GLN A 281 -14.08 -3.32 -40.25
CA GLN A 281 -15.35 -3.97 -39.89
C GLN A 281 -15.38 -4.49 -38.44
N ARG A 282 -14.21 -4.59 -37.81
CA ARG A 282 -13.99 -5.13 -36.46
C ARG A 282 -14.17 -4.08 -35.35
N GLU A 283 -14.07 -2.80 -35.70
CA GLU A 283 -14.12 -1.69 -34.75
C GLU A 283 -15.55 -1.43 -34.24
N ILE A 284 -16.53 -1.52 -35.14
CA ILE A 284 -17.96 -1.30 -34.84
C ILE A 284 -18.49 -2.38 -33.89
N SER A 285 -18.12 -3.66 -34.08
CA SER A 285 -18.55 -4.73 -33.17
C SER A 285 -17.93 -4.62 -31.77
N SER A 286 -16.79 -3.94 -31.64
CA SER A 286 -16.10 -3.78 -30.36
C SER A 286 -16.74 -2.73 -29.45
N VAL A 287 -17.40 -1.71 -30.04
CA VAL A 287 -18.07 -0.64 -29.27
C VAL A 287 -19.37 -1.16 -28.67
N ASP A 288 -20.15 -1.90 -29.45
CA ASP A 288 -21.43 -2.43 -29.00
C ASP A 288 -21.25 -3.45 -27.84
N GLU A 289 -20.16 -4.23 -27.87
CA GLU A 289 -19.83 -5.15 -26.77
C GLU A 289 -19.40 -4.43 -25.49
N ARG A 290 -18.69 -3.30 -25.61
CA ARG A 290 -18.30 -2.46 -24.46
C ARG A 290 -19.52 -1.80 -23.81
N ILE A 291 -20.48 -1.35 -24.61
CA ILE A 291 -21.75 -0.79 -24.10
C ILE A 291 -22.54 -1.87 -23.35
N ARG A 292 -22.63 -3.09 -23.89
CA ARG A 292 -23.31 -4.21 -23.22
C ARG A 292 -22.75 -4.52 -21.82
N LYS A 293 -21.42 -4.47 -21.65
CA LYS A 293 -20.76 -4.70 -20.35
C LYS A 293 -20.98 -3.56 -19.36
N LEU A 294 -21.09 -2.32 -19.84
CA LEU A 294 -21.47 -1.18 -19.00
C LEU A 294 -22.91 -1.31 -18.49
N ASP A 295 -23.84 -1.73 -19.36
CA ASP A 295 -25.23 -1.96 -18.98
C ASP A 295 -25.35 -3.05 -17.91
N GLU A 296 -24.59 -4.13 -18.06
CA GLU A 296 -24.53 -5.24 -17.10
C GLU A 296 -23.95 -4.79 -15.74
N ALA A 297 -22.87 -4.00 -15.75
CA ALA A 297 -22.27 -3.45 -14.53
C ALA A 297 -23.19 -2.46 -13.80
N LEU A 298 -23.95 -1.63 -14.54
CA LEU A 298 -24.93 -0.73 -13.95
C LEU A 298 -26.09 -1.52 -13.32
N ARG A 299 -26.62 -2.51 -14.05
CA ARG A 299 -27.70 -3.38 -13.57
C ARG A 299 -27.31 -4.16 -12.30
N GLU A 300 -26.06 -4.54 -12.18
CA GLU A 300 -25.51 -5.26 -11.02
C GLU A 300 -25.08 -4.32 -9.88
N GLY A 301 -25.24 -3.00 -10.03
CA GLY A 301 -24.87 -2.02 -9.01
C GLY A 301 -23.36 -1.88 -8.79
N ARG A 302 -22.54 -2.40 -9.72
CA ARG A 302 -21.07 -2.33 -9.64
C ARG A 302 -20.53 -0.95 -10.00
N ILE A 303 -21.32 -0.12 -10.68
CA ILE A 303 -20.98 1.27 -11.04
C ILE A 303 -22.18 2.19 -10.80
N SER A 304 -21.93 3.48 -10.54
CA SER A 304 -22.97 4.51 -10.42
C SER A 304 -23.52 4.94 -11.80
N GLU A 305 -24.75 5.47 -11.84
CA GLU A 305 -25.32 6.03 -13.09
C GLU A 305 -24.45 7.14 -13.69
N GLU A 306 -23.84 7.97 -12.86
CA GLU A 306 -22.95 9.04 -13.31
C GLU A 306 -21.72 8.47 -14.04
N THR A 307 -21.11 7.42 -13.48
CA THR A 307 -19.97 6.70 -14.07
C THR A 307 -20.36 6.04 -15.39
N TYR A 308 -21.54 5.41 -15.43
CA TYR A 308 -22.08 4.79 -16.64
C TYR A 308 -22.20 5.79 -17.81
N TRP A 309 -22.81 6.96 -17.57
CA TRP A 309 -23.02 7.96 -18.62
C TRP A 309 -21.75 8.68 -19.07
N GLU A 310 -20.73 8.78 -18.22
CA GLU A 310 -19.43 9.28 -18.64
C GLU A 310 -18.71 8.29 -19.58
N LEU A 311 -18.69 7.01 -19.22
CA LEU A 311 -18.01 5.96 -19.99
C LEU A 311 -18.69 5.70 -21.34
N ARG A 312 -20.02 5.65 -21.35
CA ARG A 312 -20.78 5.46 -22.59
C ARG A 312 -20.53 6.56 -23.62
N ARG A 313 -20.49 7.84 -23.18
CA ARG A 313 -20.15 8.98 -24.07
C ARG A 313 -18.73 8.88 -24.65
N LYS A 314 -17.77 8.34 -23.91
CA LYS A 314 -16.40 8.13 -24.40
C LYS A 314 -16.35 7.04 -25.48
N TYR A 315 -17.06 5.93 -25.30
CA TYR A 315 -17.14 4.87 -26.30
C TYR A 315 -17.86 5.29 -27.59
N GLU A 316 -18.95 6.06 -27.47
CA GLU A 316 -19.67 6.57 -28.64
C GLU A 316 -18.87 7.64 -29.40
N LYS A 317 -18.02 8.42 -28.73
CA LYS A 317 -17.09 9.37 -29.38
C LYS A 317 -16.02 8.69 -30.23
N GLY A 318 -15.62 7.46 -29.89
CA GLY A 318 -14.68 6.66 -30.68
C GLY A 318 -15.28 6.03 -31.95
N LYS A 319 -16.58 6.25 -32.21
CA LYS A 319 -17.31 5.74 -33.39
C LYS A 319 -17.22 6.68 -34.61
N LYS A 320 -16.64 7.88 -34.46
CA LYS A 320 -16.49 8.91 -35.50
C LYS A 320 -15.03 9.02 -35.94
#